data_AF-A0A6A4IMD0-F1
#
_entry.id   AF-A0A6A4IMD0-F1
#
_cell.length_a   1.000
_cell.length_b   1.000
_cell.length_c   1.000
_cell.angle_alpha   90.00
_cell.angle_beta   90.00
_cell.angle_gamma   90.00
#
_symmetry.space_group_name_H-M   'P 1'
#
loop_
_entity.id
_entity.type
_entity.pdbx_description
1 polymer ?
#
loop_
_entity_poly.entity_id
_entity_poly.type
_entity_poly.pdbx_seq_one_letter_code
_entity_poly.pdbx_strand_id
1 'polypeptide(L)' 'HYCIFLPKFHCELNLIEMYWGWVKYRFREIPKKTFQDAKDTAFKYLDACPTEVKRHFI' A
#
# COMPACT_ATOMS: atom_id res chain seq x y z
N HIS A 1 5.51 -26.00 5.63
CA HIS A 1 5.29 -24.66 5.04
C HIS A 1 3.81 -24.36 5.12
N TYR A 2 3.42 -23.20 5.65
CA TYR A 2 2.03 -22.76 5.67
C TYR A 2 1.81 -21.77 4.52
N CYS A 3 0.81 -22.01 3.69
CA CYS A 3 0.45 -21.15 2.56
C CYS A 3 -0.98 -20.65 2.74
N ILE A 4 -1.19 -19.36 2.47
CA ILE A 4 -2.52 -18.75 2.41
C ILE A 4 -2.97 -18.75 0.95
N PHE A 5 -4.12 -19.36 0.66
CA PHE A 5 -4.71 -19.37 -0.68
C PHE A 5 -5.70 -18.21 -0.79
N LEU A 6 -5.38 -17.23 -1.63
CA LEU A 6 -6.25 -16.11 -1.92
C LEU A 6 -7.05 -16.38 -3.20
N PRO A 7 -8.37 -16.12 -3.21
CA PRO A 7 -9.17 -16.32 -4.40
C PRO A 7 -8.75 -15.34 -5.50
N LYS A 8 -8.74 -15.84 -6.75
CA LYS A 8 -8.28 -15.05 -7.90
C LYS A 8 -9.25 -13.89 -8.13
N PHE A 9 -8.71 -12.71 -8.44
CA PHE A 9 -9.45 -11.47 -8.71
C PHE A 9 -10.11 -10.78 -7.50
N HIS A 10 -9.75 -11.18 -6.28
CA HIS A 10 -10.18 -10.52 -5.05
C HIS A 10 -9.02 -9.74 -4.42
N CYS A 11 -8.66 -8.61 -5.03
CA CYS A 11 -7.53 -7.79 -4.55
C CYS A 11 -7.82 -7.15 -3.19
N GLU A 12 -9.09 -6.96 -2.84
CA GLU A 12 -9.56 -6.54 -1.52
C GLU A 12 -9.19 -7.55 -0.42
N LEU A 13 -9.09 -8.83 -0.80
CA LEU A 13 -8.61 -9.92 0.04
C LEU A 13 -7.11 -10.14 -0.13
N ASN A 14 -6.33 -9.20 -0.69
CA ASN A 14 -4.87 -9.25 -0.70
C ASN A 14 -4.21 -8.06 0.04
N LEU A 15 -3.52 -8.35 1.15
CA LEU A 15 -3.06 -7.34 2.10
C LEU A 15 -2.05 -6.41 1.44
N ILE A 16 -1.18 -7.00 0.63
CA ILE A 16 -0.15 -6.26 -0.10
C ILE A 16 -0.79 -5.33 -1.14
N GLU A 17 -1.88 -5.75 -1.80
CA GLU A 17 -2.61 -4.93 -2.77
C GLU A 17 -3.33 -3.76 -2.09
N MET A 18 -4.01 -4.01 -0.97
CA MET A 18 -4.65 -2.97 -0.16
C MET A 18 -3.64 -1.94 0.35
N TYR A 19 -2.52 -2.42 0.89
CA TYR A 19 -1.43 -1.58 1.38
C TYR A 19 -0.84 -0.70 0.27
N TRP A 20 -0.45 -1.29 -0.86
CA TRP A 20 0.07 -0.54 -2.00
C TRP A 20 -0.98 0.38 -2.63
N GLY A 21 -2.25 -0.01 -2.63
CA GLY A 21 -3.37 0.83 -3.07
C GLY A 21 -3.41 2.15 -2.30
N TRP A 22 -3.38 2.08 -0.97
CA TRP A 22 -3.36 3.27 -0.11
C TRP A 22 -2.11 4.13 -0.31
N VAL A 23 -0.93 3.50 -0.35
CA VAL A 23 0.35 4.22 -0.54
C VAL A 23 0.36 4.96 -1.87
N LYS A 24 -0.05 4.30 -2.97
CA LYS A 24 -0.13 4.91 -4.29
C LYS A 24 -1.17 6.04 -4.34
N TYR A 25 -2.29 5.89 -3.64
CA TYR A 25 -3.31 6.92 -3.55
C TYR A 25 -2.73 8.20 -2.92
N ARG A 26 -2.13 8.11 -1.73
CA ARG A 26 -1.50 9.25 -1.05
C ARG A 26 -0.29 9.80 -1.79
N PHE A 27 0.49 8.92 -2.39
CA PHE A 27 1.59 9.33 -3.25
C PHE A 27 1.10 10.23 -4.37
N ARG A 28 -0.04 9.95 -5.03
CA ARG A 28 -0.53 10.79 -6.14
C ARG A 28 -0.96 12.20 -5.72
N GLU A 29 -1.34 12.40 -4.47
CA GLU A 29 -1.80 13.71 -3.96
C GLU A 29 -0.65 14.72 -3.80
N ILE A 30 0.60 14.24 -3.68
CA ILE A 30 1.76 15.11 -3.49
C ILE A 30 2.46 15.39 -4.83
N PRO A 31 2.66 16.65 -5.24
CA PRO A 31 3.51 16.98 -6.37
C PRO A 31 4.98 16.71 -6.03
N LYS A 32 5.73 16.14 -6.98
CA LYS A 32 7.16 15.80 -6.84
C LYS A 32 7.94 16.49 -7.95
N LYS A 33 9.03 17.15 -7.61
CA LYS A 33 9.87 17.88 -8.58
C LYS A 33 11.08 17.06 -8.99
N THR A 34 11.60 16.26 -8.07
CA THR A 34 12.76 15.39 -8.29
C THR A 34 12.44 13.92 -8.04
N PHE A 35 13.32 13.04 -8.52
CA PHE A 35 13.24 11.62 -8.21
C PHE A 35 13.48 11.33 -6.71
N GLN A 36 14.29 12.15 -6.04
CA GLN A 36 14.50 12.02 -4.60
C GLN A 36 13.21 12.36 -3.83
N ASP A 37 12.51 13.43 -4.21
CA ASP A 37 11.20 13.77 -3.62
C ASP A 37 10.21 12.61 -3.78
N ALA A 38 10.26 11.93 -4.93
CA ALA A 38 9.42 10.77 -5.18
C ALA A 38 9.76 9.61 -4.24
N LYS A 39 11.06 9.28 -4.08
CA LYS A 39 11.50 8.25 -3.14
C LYS A 39 11.08 8.58 -1.71
N ASP A 40 11.35 9.79 -1.25
CA ASP A 40 11.06 10.22 0.13
C ASP A 40 9.55 10.20 0.39
N THR A 41 8.75 10.62 -0.59
CA THR A 41 7.29 10.54 -0.51
C THR A 41 6.79 9.09 -0.44
N ALA A 42 7.39 8.18 -1.21
CA ALA A 42 7.05 6.77 -1.16
C ALA A 42 7.33 6.18 0.23
N PHE A 43 8.55 6.38 0.77
CA PHE A 43 8.91 5.91 2.10
C PHE A 43 8.01 6.51 3.20
N LYS A 44 7.75 7.82 3.14
CA LYS A 44 6.84 8.49 4.07
C LYS A 44 5.47 7.82 4.14
N TYR A 45 4.87 7.48 2.99
CA TYR A 45 3.54 6.86 2.97
C TYR A 45 3.56 5.35 3.23
N LEU A 46 4.66 4.66 2.92
CA LEU A 46 4.86 3.30 3.40
C LEU A 46 4.79 3.27 4.93
N ASP A 47 5.53 4.14 5.60
CA ASP A 47 5.57 4.19 7.07
C ASP A 47 4.27 4.73 7.69
N ALA A 48 3.59 5.67 7.01
CA ALA A 48 2.36 6.28 7.49
C ALA A 48 1.07 5.47 7.24
N CYS A 49 1.16 4.31 6.58
CA CYS A 49 -0.02 3.52 6.22
C CYS A 49 -0.74 2.98 7.48
N PRO A 50 -2.00 3.37 7.73
CA PRO A 50 -2.70 3.08 8.96
C PRO A 50 -3.00 1.58 9.11
N THR A 51 -3.02 1.11 10.35
CA THR A 51 -3.30 -0.30 10.68
C THR A 51 -4.68 -0.77 10.22
N GLU A 52 -5.64 0.14 10.04
CA GLU A 52 -6.98 -0.17 9.55
C GLU A 52 -6.97 -0.69 8.11
N VAL A 53 -6.09 -0.14 7.26
CA VAL A 53 -5.86 -0.65 5.90
C VAL A 53 -5.26 -2.06 5.96
N LYS A 54 -4.52 -2.37 7.03
CA LYS A 54 -3.89 -3.68 7.25
C LYS A 54 -4.84 -4.71 7.86
N ARG A 55 -5.91 -4.27 8.54
CA ARG A 55 -6.85 -5.12 9.31
C ARG A 55 -8.04 -5.65 8.53
N HIS A 56 -8.17 -5.35 7.24
CA HIS A 56 -9.16 -6.00 6.37
C HIS A 56 -8.82 -7.48 6.07
N PHE A 57 -7.61 -7.92 6.43
CA PHE A 57 -7.26 -9.33 6.56
C PHE A 57 -7.65 -9.83 7.95
N ILE A 58 -8.78 -10.53 8.03
CA ILE A 58 -9.11 -11.43 9.15
C ILE A 58 -9.35 -12.81 8.56
#